data_AF-A0A930RW11-F1
#
_entry.id   AF-A0A930RW11-F1
#
_cell.length_a   1.000
_cell.length_b   1.000
_cell.length_c   1.000
_cell.angle_alpha   90.00
_cell.angle_beta   90.00
_cell.angle_gamma   90.00
#
_symmetry.space_group_name_H-M   'P 1'
#
loop_
_entity.id
_entity.type
_entity.pdbx_description
1 polymer ?
#
loop_
_entity_poly.entity_id
_entity_poly.type
_entity_poly.pdbx_seq_one_letter_code
_entity_poly.pdbx_strand_id
1 'polypeptide(L)'
;MEVIVVKTQEEGALAAFEIFKRAHGEGAKVFGLATGSSPIGLYELLRNSDLDFSDRISVNLDEYVGLAPTDEHSYAYFMYEYLFNAKPFKHSYLPDGIAKDVDAEVERYERVLQENPVDLQLLGIGSNGHIGFNEPGTPFTQRTHKVHLTESTIEANKRFFEKEEDVPRYAYSMGLQSIM
;
A
#
# COMPACT_ATOMS: atom_id res chain seq x y z
N MET A 1 16.55 1.12 13.92
CA MET A 1 15.83 -0.02 13.35
C MET A 1 15.83 -1.15 14.37
N GLU A 2 14.65 -1.59 14.78
CA GLU A 2 14.46 -2.80 15.57
C GLU A 2 14.14 -3.98 14.63
N VAL A 3 14.62 -5.19 14.93
CA VAL A 3 14.38 -6.38 14.10
C VAL A 3 13.72 -7.45 14.95
N ILE A 4 12.50 -7.83 14.59
CA ILE A 4 11.74 -8.92 15.22
C ILE A 4 11.90 -10.16 14.35
N VAL A 5 12.57 -11.19 14.87
CA VAL A 5 12.78 -12.46 14.16
C VAL A 5 11.72 -13.47 14.61
N VAL A 6 10.93 -13.95 13.65
CA VAL A 6 9.83 -14.92 13.84
C VAL A 6 10.09 -16.18 13.02
N LYS A 7 9.42 -17.28 13.35
CA LYS A 7 9.61 -18.57 12.68
C LYS A 7 8.70 -18.76 11.48
N THR A 8 7.51 -18.16 11.49
CA THR A 8 6.49 -18.35 10.46
C THR A 8 5.85 -17.02 10.05
N GLN A 9 5.13 -17.03 8.92
CA GLN A 9 4.40 -15.84 8.47
C GLN A 9 3.27 -15.47 9.42
N GLU A 10 2.62 -16.45 10.05
CA GLU A 10 1.56 -16.24 11.03
C GLU A 10 2.09 -15.55 12.29
N GLU A 11 3.26 -15.97 12.79
CA GLU A 11 3.94 -15.28 13.89
C GLU A 11 4.32 -13.84 13.50
N GLY A 12 4.75 -13.62 12.26
CA GLY A 12 5.02 -12.28 11.72
C GLY A 12 3.79 -11.40 11.62
N ALA A 13 2.67 -11.95 11.16
CA ALA A 13 1.39 -11.26 11.09
C ALA A 13 0.88 -10.88 12.49
N LEU A 14 1.01 -11.77 13.48
CA LEU A 14 0.69 -11.48 14.88
C LEU A 14 1.57 -10.36 15.45
N ALA A 15 2.89 -10.39 15.18
CA ALA A 15 3.78 -9.33 15.63
C ALA A 15 3.41 -7.97 15.01
N ALA A 16 3.09 -7.93 13.70
CA ALA A 16 2.63 -6.72 13.03
C ALA A 16 1.27 -6.24 13.60
N PHE A 17 0.36 -7.16 13.91
CA PHE A 17 -0.93 -6.84 14.50
C PHE A 17 -0.78 -6.17 15.87
N GLU A 18 0.12 -6.67 16.73
CA GLU A 18 0.40 -6.06 18.03
C GLU A 18 0.97 -4.64 17.90
N ILE A 19 1.77 -4.36 16.86
CA ILE A 19 2.25 -3.00 16.55
C ILE A 19 1.08 -2.10 16.14
N PHE A 20 0.21 -2.57 15.24
CA PHE A 20 -0.99 -1.83 14.81
C PHE A 20 -1.92 -1.53 15.99
N LYS A 21 -2.18 -2.53 16.84
CA LYS A 21 -3.00 -2.40 18.04
C LYS A 21 -2.41 -1.38 19.03
N ARG A 22 -1.09 -1.43 19.26
CA ARG A 22 -0.41 -0.46 20.11
C ARG A 22 -0.51 0.95 19.56
N ALA A 23 -0.16 1.16 18.29
CA ALA A 23 -0.23 2.47 17.64
C ALA A 23 -1.65 3.05 17.69
N HIS A 24 -2.67 2.22 17.43
CA HIS A 24 -4.07 2.61 17.54
C HIS A 24 -4.44 3.07 18.97
N GLY A 25 -4.06 2.30 19.99
CA GLY A 25 -4.31 2.62 21.40
C GLY A 25 -3.55 3.86 21.90
N GLU A 26 -2.38 4.13 21.32
CA GLU A 26 -1.57 5.32 21.59
C GLU A 26 -2.06 6.57 20.84
N GLY A 27 -3.09 6.41 19.98
CA GLY A 27 -3.80 7.53 19.37
C GLY A 27 -3.43 7.84 17.92
N ALA A 28 -2.67 6.98 17.25
CA ALA A 28 -2.38 7.11 15.81
C ALA A 28 -3.68 7.30 15.01
N LYS A 29 -3.68 8.30 14.12
CA LYS A 29 -4.84 8.73 13.32
C LYS A 29 -4.74 8.32 11.86
N VAL A 30 -3.54 8.23 11.30
CA VAL A 30 -3.31 7.94 9.89
C VAL A 30 -2.42 6.70 9.73
N PHE A 31 -2.91 5.71 8.99
CA PHE A 31 -2.22 4.44 8.76
C PHE A 31 -1.84 4.30 7.27
N GLY A 32 -0.56 4.17 7.01
CA GLY A 32 -0.02 3.79 5.71
C GLY A 32 -0.14 2.28 5.49
N LEU A 33 -0.74 1.88 4.39
CA LEU A 33 -1.07 0.48 4.07
C LEU A 33 -0.33 0.01 2.82
N ALA A 34 -0.07 -1.30 2.77
CA ALA A 34 0.61 -1.97 1.66
C ALA A 34 -0.30 -3.03 1.02
N THR A 35 0.00 -3.42 -0.21
CA THR A 35 -0.69 -4.55 -0.89
C THR A 35 0.24 -5.74 -1.05
N GLY A 36 -0.19 -6.75 -1.81
CA GLY A 36 0.58 -7.97 -2.05
C GLY A 36 0.36 -9.04 -1.00
N SER A 37 1.14 -10.13 -1.07
CA SER A 37 0.91 -11.32 -0.25
C SER A 37 1.30 -11.15 1.22
N SER A 38 2.36 -10.38 1.50
CA SER A 38 2.90 -10.22 2.86
C SER A 38 1.89 -9.69 3.90
N PRO A 39 1.06 -8.65 3.61
CA PRO A 39 0.15 -8.11 4.61
C PRO A 39 -1.16 -8.89 4.78
N ILE A 40 -1.45 -9.94 3.98
CA ILE A 40 -2.74 -10.66 4.02
C ILE A 40 -3.06 -11.20 5.42
N GLY A 41 -2.08 -11.85 6.07
CA GLY A 41 -2.28 -12.41 7.42
C GLY A 41 -2.55 -11.32 8.47
N LEU A 42 -1.91 -10.16 8.36
CA LEU A 42 -2.19 -9.00 9.21
C LEU A 42 -3.63 -8.50 8.98
N TYR A 43 -4.06 -8.38 7.73
CA TYR A 43 -5.41 -7.93 7.40
C TYR A 43 -6.48 -8.89 7.92
N GLU A 44 -6.26 -10.19 7.84
CA GLU A 44 -7.17 -11.18 8.46
C GLU A 44 -7.29 -10.97 9.98
N LEU A 45 -6.19 -10.73 10.69
CA LEU A 45 -6.20 -10.43 12.12
C LEU A 45 -6.94 -9.11 12.41
N LEU A 46 -6.66 -8.05 11.66
CA LEU A 46 -7.32 -6.75 11.82
C LEU A 46 -8.85 -6.86 11.61
N ARG A 47 -9.30 -7.59 10.58
CA ARG A 47 -10.72 -7.83 10.30
C ARG A 47 -11.44 -8.47 11.47
N ASN A 48 -10.81 -9.45 12.11
CA ASN A 48 -11.38 -10.22 13.21
C ASN A 48 -11.16 -9.59 14.59
N SER A 49 -10.47 -8.44 14.66
CA SER A 49 -10.19 -7.74 15.91
C SER A 49 -11.33 -6.81 16.36
N ASP A 50 -11.20 -6.29 17.57
CA ASP A 50 -12.06 -5.25 18.16
C ASP A 50 -11.63 -3.82 17.81
N LEU A 51 -10.54 -3.64 17.04
CA LEU A 51 -10.08 -2.32 16.62
C LEU A 51 -11.11 -1.62 15.72
N ASP A 52 -11.36 -0.35 15.99
CA ASP A 52 -12.26 0.51 15.20
C ASP A 52 -11.46 1.61 14.49
N PHE A 53 -11.55 1.65 13.17
CA PHE A 53 -10.88 2.63 12.31
C PHE A 53 -11.83 3.70 11.76
N SER A 54 -13.09 3.74 12.21
CA SER A 54 -14.13 4.65 11.71
C SER A 54 -13.83 6.14 11.90
N ASP A 55 -12.90 6.49 12.78
CA ASP A 55 -12.38 7.84 13.01
C ASP A 55 -10.88 7.98 12.64
N ARG A 56 -10.36 7.04 11.85
CA ARG A 56 -8.98 6.98 11.35
C ARG A 56 -8.95 7.11 9.83
N ILE A 57 -7.79 7.50 9.29
CA ILE A 57 -7.56 7.64 7.85
C ILE A 57 -6.56 6.58 7.41
N SER A 58 -6.71 6.06 6.20
CA SER A 58 -5.66 5.25 5.56
C SER A 58 -5.14 5.90 4.30
N VAL A 59 -3.86 5.64 3.99
CA VAL A 59 -3.21 5.97 2.72
C VAL A 59 -2.51 4.72 2.20
N ASN A 60 -2.60 4.42 0.90
CA ASN A 60 -1.86 3.32 0.28
C ASN A 60 -0.62 3.83 -0.45
N LEU A 61 0.38 2.96 -0.55
CA LEU A 61 1.63 3.27 -1.25
C LEU A 61 1.40 3.54 -2.75
N ASP A 62 0.62 2.69 -3.41
CA ASP A 62 0.66 2.56 -4.86
C ASP A 62 -0.72 2.25 -5.45
N GLU A 63 -0.88 2.47 -6.75
CA GLU A 63 -1.97 1.94 -7.59
C GLU A 63 -1.49 1.77 -9.04
N TYR A 64 -2.01 0.76 -9.74
CA TYR A 64 -1.73 0.56 -11.15
C TYR A 64 -2.39 1.64 -12.03
N VAL A 65 -1.63 2.15 -13.00
CA VAL A 65 -2.17 3.07 -14.00
C VAL A 65 -3.05 2.31 -14.99
N GLY A 66 -4.24 2.82 -15.22
CA GLY A 66 -5.23 2.29 -16.16
C GLY A 66 -6.29 1.41 -15.51
N LEU A 67 -6.14 1.03 -14.24
CA LEU A 67 -7.12 0.19 -13.55
C LEU A 67 -8.09 1.04 -12.74
N ALA A 68 -9.39 0.79 -12.95
CA ALA A 68 -10.44 1.41 -12.15
C ALA A 68 -10.52 0.72 -10.77
N PRO A 69 -11.04 1.40 -9.73
CA PRO A 69 -11.18 0.79 -8.41
C PRO A 69 -12.07 -0.45 -8.34
N THR A 70 -12.93 -0.66 -9.35
CA THR A 70 -13.79 -1.85 -9.47
C THR A 70 -13.13 -2.99 -10.22
N ASP A 71 -11.93 -2.79 -10.78
CA ASP A 71 -11.16 -3.85 -11.44
C ASP A 71 -10.56 -4.76 -10.37
N GLU A 72 -10.77 -6.08 -10.49
CA GLU A 72 -10.32 -7.06 -9.52
C GLU A 72 -8.79 -7.11 -9.34
N HIS A 73 -8.04 -6.57 -10.31
CA HIS A 73 -6.59 -6.49 -10.27
C HIS A 73 -6.06 -5.17 -9.69
N SER A 74 -6.94 -4.19 -9.40
CA SER A 74 -6.56 -2.93 -8.79
C SER A 74 -6.19 -3.10 -7.31
N TYR A 75 -5.29 -2.25 -6.82
CA TYR A 75 -4.98 -2.21 -5.40
C TYR A 75 -6.14 -1.68 -4.57
N ALA A 76 -6.98 -0.82 -5.13
CA ALA A 76 -8.25 -0.42 -4.50
C ALA A 76 -9.18 -1.62 -4.27
N TYR A 77 -9.35 -2.52 -5.26
CA TYR A 77 -10.15 -3.73 -5.10
C TYR A 77 -9.53 -4.68 -4.08
N PHE A 78 -8.22 -4.91 -4.16
CA PHE A 78 -7.49 -5.70 -3.16
C PHE A 78 -7.74 -5.18 -1.73
N MET A 79 -7.61 -3.87 -1.51
CA MET A 79 -7.81 -3.31 -0.18
C MET A 79 -9.27 -3.39 0.28
N TYR A 80 -10.22 -3.26 -0.64
CA TYR A 80 -11.64 -3.46 -0.35
C TYR A 80 -11.91 -4.90 0.10
N GLU A 81 -11.43 -5.89 -0.66
CA GLU A 81 -11.62 -7.30 -0.41
C GLU A 81 -10.96 -7.74 0.90
N TYR A 82 -9.70 -7.34 1.10
CA TYR A 82 -8.89 -7.81 2.22
C TYR A 82 -9.04 -7.00 3.50
N LEU A 83 -9.57 -5.77 3.47
CA LEU A 83 -9.67 -4.95 4.69
C LEU A 83 -10.93 -4.09 4.76
N PHE A 84 -11.12 -3.17 3.81
CA PHE A 84 -12.04 -2.04 4.00
C PHE A 84 -13.52 -2.45 4.08
N ASN A 85 -13.94 -3.53 3.41
CA ASN A 85 -15.32 -4.01 3.51
C ASN A 85 -15.68 -4.54 4.92
N ALA A 86 -14.70 -5.01 5.68
CA ALA A 86 -14.91 -5.53 7.05
C ALA A 86 -14.45 -4.54 8.14
N LYS A 87 -13.44 -3.71 7.85
CA LYS A 87 -12.88 -2.69 8.76
C LYS A 87 -12.71 -1.38 7.99
N PRO A 88 -13.80 -0.63 7.79
CA PRO A 88 -13.73 0.64 7.08
C PRO A 88 -12.97 1.69 7.90
N PHE A 89 -12.21 2.51 7.20
CA PHE A 89 -11.64 3.75 7.75
C PHE A 89 -12.64 4.89 7.57
N LYS A 90 -12.44 6.02 8.27
CA LYS A 90 -13.18 7.26 7.99
C LYS A 90 -13.03 7.69 6.53
N HIS A 91 -11.81 7.56 6.02
CA HIS A 91 -11.47 7.76 4.62
C HIS A 91 -10.23 6.92 4.27
N SER A 92 -10.22 6.34 3.08
CA SER A 92 -9.09 5.60 2.54
C SER A 92 -8.64 6.25 1.25
N TYR A 93 -7.39 6.73 1.22
CA TYR A 93 -6.79 7.32 0.04
C TYR A 93 -5.91 6.30 -0.67
N LEU A 94 -6.07 6.22 -1.99
CA LEU A 94 -5.16 5.56 -2.91
C LEU A 94 -4.83 6.52 -4.06
N PRO A 95 -3.71 6.32 -4.77
CA PRO A 95 -3.51 7.00 -6.04
C PRO A 95 -4.65 6.63 -7.02
N ASP A 96 -5.08 7.56 -7.86
CA ASP A 96 -6.13 7.35 -8.85
C ASP A 96 -5.54 6.74 -10.13
N GLY A 97 -5.67 5.42 -10.26
CA GLY A 97 -5.19 4.67 -11.42
C GLY A 97 -5.76 5.16 -12.76
N ILE A 98 -6.94 5.78 -12.79
CA ILE A 98 -7.60 6.27 -14.02
C ILE A 98 -7.47 7.79 -14.21
N ALA A 99 -6.62 8.45 -13.42
CA ALA A 99 -6.34 9.87 -13.59
C ALA A 99 -5.84 10.19 -15.00
N LYS A 100 -6.45 11.19 -15.62
CA LYS A 100 -6.11 11.63 -16.99
C LYS A 100 -4.85 12.49 -17.05
N ASP A 101 -4.54 13.18 -15.96
CA ASP A 101 -3.40 14.06 -15.81
C ASP A 101 -2.49 13.50 -14.71
N VAL A 102 -1.30 13.04 -15.14
CA VAL A 102 -0.31 12.40 -14.28
C VAL A 102 0.26 13.38 -13.26
N ASP A 103 0.56 14.61 -13.68
CA ASP A 103 1.18 15.60 -12.81
C ASP A 103 0.16 16.08 -11.76
N ALA A 104 -1.09 16.29 -12.18
CA ALA A 104 -2.17 16.63 -11.27
C ALA A 104 -2.43 15.52 -10.22
N GLU A 105 -2.36 14.25 -10.62
CA GLU A 105 -2.54 13.12 -9.70
C GLU A 105 -1.40 13.00 -8.69
N VAL A 106 -0.16 13.13 -9.15
CA VAL A 106 1.02 13.16 -8.28
C VAL A 106 0.92 14.31 -7.26
N GLU A 107 0.59 15.51 -7.71
CA GLU A 107 0.44 16.67 -6.82
C GLU A 107 -0.74 16.50 -5.85
N ARG A 108 -1.85 15.92 -6.30
CA ARG A 108 -3.01 15.61 -5.46
C ARG A 108 -2.59 14.65 -4.34
N TYR A 109 -1.91 13.56 -4.69
CA TYR A 109 -1.56 12.54 -3.71
C TYR A 109 -0.51 13.04 -2.70
N GLU A 110 0.46 13.84 -3.16
CA GLU A 110 1.38 14.52 -2.27
C GLU A 110 0.68 15.47 -1.29
N ARG A 111 -0.38 16.17 -1.73
CA ARG A 111 -1.19 17.00 -0.84
C ARG A 111 -1.95 16.17 0.19
N VAL A 112 -2.49 15.02 -0.22
CA VAL A 112 -3.11 14.07 0.72
C VAL A 112 -2.13 13.68 1.82
N LEU A 113 -0.89 13.35 1.48
CA LEU A 113 0.14 12.99 2.46
C LEU A 113 0.54 14.17 3.37
N GLN A 114 0.58 15.39 2.83
CA GLN A 114 0.84 16.60 3.63
C GLN A 114 -0.29 16.93 4.61
N GLU A 115 -1.54 16.77 4.18
CA GLU A 115 -2.74 17.02 5.00
C GLU A 115 -3.01 15.88 5.99
N ASN A 116 -2.48 14.69 5.72
CA ASN A 116 -2.64 13.49 6.54
C ASN A 116 -1.27 12.82 6.79
N PRO A 117 -0.40 13.43 7.62
CA PRO A 117 0.90 12.84 7.95
C PRO A 117 0.73 11.44 8.54
N VAL A 118 1.48 10.46 8.02
CA VAL A 118 1.34 9.05 8.39
C VAL A 118 1.96 8.80 9.77
N ASP A 119 1.17 8.23 10.69
CA ASP A 119 1.65 7.88 12.04
C ASP A 119 2.32 6.48 12.06
N LEU A 120 1.77 5.54 11.30
CA LEU A 120 2.31 4.18 11.16
C LEU A 120 2.24 3.75 9.69
N GLN A 121 3.39 3.48 9.08
CA GLN A 121 3.48 3.00 7.70
C GLN A 121 3.82 1.50 7.68
N LEU A 122 2.93 0.70 7.10
CA LEU A 122 3.20 -0.69 6.75
C LEU A 122 3.91 -0.74 5.39
N LEU A 123 5.01 -1.49 5.30
CA LEU A 123 5.79 -1.67 4.08
C LEU A 123 5.99 -3.15 3.79
N GLY A 124 5.97 -3.50 2.51
CA GLY A 124 6.59 -4.71 2.00
C GLY A 124 8.03 -4.43 1.56
N ILE A 125 8.82 -5.50 1.36
CA ILE A 125 10.13 -5.42 0.73
C ILE A 125 10.18 -6.40 -0.44
N GLY A 126 10.53 -5.90 -1.62
CA GLY A 126 10.74 -6.71 -2.81
C GLY A 126 11.98 -7.60 -2.69
N SER A 127 12.05 -8.68 -3.48
CA SER A 127 13.22 -9.56 -3.52
C SER A 127 14.51 -8.85 -3.95
N ASN A 128 14.38 -7.74 -4.68
CA ASN A 128 15.47 -6.85 -5.08
C ASN A 128 15.64 -5.61 -4.16
N GLY A 129 14.90 -5.55 -3.04
CA GLY A 129 14.96 -4.46 -2.08
C GLY A 129 14.05 -3.26 -2.36
N HIS A 130 13.18 -3.31 -3.36
CA HIS A 130 12.23 -2.22 -3.59
C HIS A 130 11.25 -2.04 -2.42
N ILE A 131 10.78 -0.80 -2.25
CA ILE A 131 9.71 -0.42 -1.31
C ILE A 131 8.63 0.30 -2.12
N GLY A 132 7.37 -0.12 -2.02
CA GLY A 132 6.35 0.26 -3.01
C GLY A 132 6.82 -0.17 -4.41
N PHE A 133 6.70 0.70 -5.41
CA PHE A 133 7.34 0.50 -6.72
C PHE A 133 8.65 1.29 -6.90
N ASN A 134 9.33 1.68 -5.81
CA ASN A 134 10.62 2.35 -5.87
C ASN A 134 11.75 1.31 -6.08
N GLU A 135 12.13 1.11 -7.34
CA GLU A 135 13.15 0.13 -7.75
C GLU A 135 14.59 0.58 -7.40
N PRO A 136 15.58 -0.33 -7.41
CA PRO A 136 16.98 0.02 -7.21
C PRO A 136 17.45 1.14 -8.13
N GLY A 137 18.02 2.19 -7.53
CA GLY A 137 18.45 3.41 -8.23
C GLY A 137 17.49 4.59 -8.08
N THR A 138 16.30 4.39 -7.50
CA THR A 138 15.38 5.48 -7.17
C THR A 138 16.03 6.43 -6.15
N PRO A 139 16.03 7.77 -6.40
CA PRO A 139 16.58 8.73 -5.45
C PRO A 139 15.83 8.76 -4.12
N PHE A 140 16.52 8.94 -2.99
CA PHE A 140 15.85 9.13 -1.70
C PHE A 140 15.01 10.41 -1.62
N THR A 141 15.25 11.38 -2.51
CA THR A 141 14.45 12.60 -2.65
C THR A 141 13.26 12.41 -3.59
N GLN A 142 13.01 11.19 -4.08
CA GLN A 142 11.88 10.93 -4.96
C GLN A 142 10.59 11.07 -4.17
N ARG A 143 9.68 11.93 -4.66
CA ARG A 143 8.31 12.06 -4.17
C ARG A 143 7.38 11.11 -4.94
N THR A 144 6.08 11.12 -4.63
CA THR A 144 5.09 10.38 -5.41
C THR A 144 5.31 10.61 -6.90
N HIS A 145 5.27 9.54 -7.68
CA HIS A 145 5.55 9.61 -9.11
C HIS A 145 4.88 8.47 -9.85
N LYS A 146 4.73 8.67 -11.16
CA LYS A 146 4.41 7.59 -12.09
C LYS A 146 5.70 6.85 -12.43
N VAL A 147 5.70 5.54 -12.23
CA VAL A 147 6.84 4.66 -12.45
C VAL A 147 6.52 3.64 -13.53
N HIS A 148 7.50 3.33 -14.37
CA HIS A 148 7.42 2.21 -15.31
C HIS A 148 7.79 0.93 -14.56
N LEU A 149 6.92 -0.08 -14.60
CA LEU A 149 7.19 -1.34 -13.93
C LEU A 149 8.35 -2.08 -14.60
N THR A 150 9.21 -2.71 -13.81
CA THR A 150 10.29 -3.55 -14.36
C THR A 150 9.71 -4.83 -14.95
N GLU A 151 10.43 -5.45 -15.88
CA GLU A 151 10.03 -6.72 -16.48
C GLU A 151 9.84 -7.82 -15.41
N SER A 152 10.71 -7.83 -14.38
CA SER A 152 10.57 -8.74 -13.24
C SER A 152 9.28 -8.51 -12.46
N THR A 153 8.84 -7.26 -12.31
CA THR A 153 7.59 -6.91 -11.63
C THR A 153 6.39 -7.30 -12.49
N ILE A 154 6.44 -7.07 -13.80
CA ILE A 154 5.41 -7.52 -14.75
C ILE A 154 5.26 -9.04 -14.70
N GLU A 155 6.36 -9.79 -14.78
CA GLU A 155 6.33 -11.26 -14.73
C GLU A 155 5.86 -11.79 -13.37
N ALA A 156 6.25 -11.15 -12.26
CA ALA A 156 5.76 -11.52 -10.92
C ALA A 156 4.25 -11.28 -10.75
N ASN A 157 3.71 -10.25 -11.41
CA ASN A 157 2.30 -9.88 -11.34
C ASN A 157 1.43 -10.62 -12.36
N LYS A 158 2.03 -11.15 -13.43
CA LYS A 158 1.34 -11.93 -14.47
C LYS A 158 0.46 -13.06 -13.93
N ARG A 159 0.82 -13.66 -12.80
CA ARG A 159 0.00 -14.69 -12.12
C ARG A 159 -1.40 -14.23 -11.72
N PHE A 160 -1.63 -12.93 -11.67
CA PHE A 160 -2.92 -12.34 -11.35
C PHE A 160 -3.76 -12.04 -12.59
N PHE A 161 -3.20 -12.04 -13.80
CA PHE A 161 -3.89 -11.66 -15.03
C PHE A 161 -4.00 -12.85 -16.01
N GLU A 162 -5.04 -12.88 -16.84
CA GLU A 162 -5.19 -13.94 -17.86
C GLU A 162 -4.10 -13.87 -18.95
N LYS A 163 -3.68 -12.66 -19.33
CA LYS A 163 -2.64 -12.42 -20.34
C LYS A 163 -1.62 -11.41 -19.84
N GLU A 164 -0.39 -11.55 -20.31
CA GLU A 164 0.69 -10.60 -20.01
C GLU A 164 0.42 -9.19 -20.55
N GLU A 165 -0.33 -9.11 -21.65
CA GLU A 165 -0.77 -7.87 -22.31
C GLU A 165 -1.66 -7.04 -21.39
N ASP A 166 -2.40 -7.70 -20.49
CA ASP A 166 -3.34 -7.07 -19.57
C ASP A 166 -2.63 -6.57 -18.29
N VAL A 167 -1.36 -6.95 -18.08
CA VAL A 167 -0.58 -6.50 -16.92
C VAL A 167 -0.21 -5.02 -17.12
N PRO A 168 -0.61 -4.11 -16.20
CA PRO A 168 -0.26 -2.71 -16.29
C PRO A 168 1.25 -2.50 -16.43
N ARG A 169 1.66 -1.56 -17.29
CA ARG A 169 3.07 -1.21 -17.50
C ARG A 169 3.56 -0.06 -16.62
N TYR A 170 2.62 0.63 -15.96
CA TYR A 170 2.91 1.76 -15.09
C TYR A 170 2.11 1.66 -13.80
N ALA A 171 2.65 2.26 -12.74
CA ALA A 171 1.96 2.49 -11.49
C ALA A 171 2.20 3.93 -11.02
N TYR A 172 1.29 4.44 -10.19
CA TYR A 172 1.60 5.54 -9.29
C TYR A 172 2.16 4.94 -8.01
N SER A 173 3.21 5.55 -7.46
CA SER A 173 3.87 5.07 -6.26
C SER A 173 4.32 6.23 -5.40
N MET A 174 4.06 6.14 -4.08
CA MET A 174 4.70 7.00 -3.09
C MET A 174 6.21 6.88 -3.25
N GLY A 175 6.89 8.02 -3.39
CA GLY A 175 8.34 8.02 -3.50
C GLY A 175 9.00 7.76 -2.15
N LEU A 176 10.31 7.45 -2.17
CA LEU A 176 11.08 7.22 -0.95
C LEU A 176 11.05 8.42 0.01
N GLN A 177 11.01 9.66 -0.50
CA GLN A 177 10.84 10.86 0.33
C GLN A 177 9.44 10.94 0.94
N SER A 178 8.41 10.47 0.23
CA SER A 178 7.03 10.50 0.69
C SER A 178 6.76 9.45 1.78
N ILE A 179 7.57 8.38 1.82
CA ILE A 179 7.51 7.31 2.82
C ILE A 179 8.25 7.67 4.12
N MET A 180 9.28 8.51 4.04
CA MET A 180 10.14 8.92 5.17
C MET A 180 9.66 10.19 5.86
#